data_AF-A0A8C1M182-F1
#
_entry.id   AF-A0A8C1M182-F1
#
_cell.length_a   1.000
_cell.length_b   1.000
_cell.length_c   1.000
_cell.angle_alpha   90.00
_cell.angle_beta   90.00
_cell.angle_gamma   90.00
#
_symmetry.space_group_name_H-M   'P 1'
#
loop_
_entity.id
_entity.type
_entity.pdbx_description
1 polymer ?
#
loop_
_entity_poly.entity_id
_entity_poly.type
_entity_poly.pdbx_seq_one_letter_code
_entity_poly.pdbx_strand_id
1 'polypeptide(L)'
;SSQSKYTNKTLTLTRLTLSDWRRLLSRHVSSYTQGQSPEARIRQYFYCIDHQGQLFLDDTKVKNFVTCFKDQHLLVFFFNRLKVNRSGRYEQDCPFLSLCRRERNFLRCEDQPVVFTHLLSEAGHEESLSYCGGGAKLTAPFCPVSLFMHPVSSRVYHPGAERGGGVGLVRSALSIELSVHFEYAAARMRVVGRRLVTRLHVSMVGPGRY
;
A
#
# COMPACT_ATOMS: atom_id res chain seq x y z
N SER A 1 19.62 -37.57 -0.41
CA SER A 1 18.85 -37.52 0.84
C SER A 1 19.07 -36.16 1.48
N SER A 2 18.04 -35.31 1.53
CA SER A 2 17.91 -34.11 2.39
C SER A 2 16.61 -33.37 2.00
N GLN A 3 15.50 -33.82 2.57
CA GLN A 3 14.18 -33.17 2.57
C GLN A 3 13.95 -32.51 3.93
N SER A 4 13.69 -31.19 3.97
CA SER A 4 13.07 -30.44 5.10
C SER A 4 13.34 -28.94 4.93
N LYS A 5 12.43 -27.95 5.09
CA LYS A 5 11.02 -27.84 5.45
C LYS A 5 10.54 -26.50 4.88
N TYR A 6 9.52 -26.47 4.04
CA TYR A 6 8.72 -25.26 3.84
C TYR A 6 7.35 -25.53 4.44
N THR A 7 7.15 -25.05 5.67
CA THR A 7 5.86 -25.11 6.37
C THR A 7 4.90 -24.11 5.74
N ASN A 8 3.87 -24.61 5.07
CA ASN A 8 2.69 -23.85 4.66
C ASN A 8 1.97 -23.32 5.91
N LYS A 9 2.05 -22.00 6.14
CA LYS A 9 1.14 -21.33 7.08
C LYS A 9 -0.06 -20.82 6.30
N THR A 10 -1.12 -21.60 6.33
CA THR A 10 -2.47 -21.22 5.90
C THR A 10 -2.92 -19.99 6.68
N LEU A 11 -3.11 -18.86 5.99
CA LEU A 11 -3.73 -17.67 6.57
C LEU A 11 -5.25 -17.91 6.64
N THR A 12 -5.73 -18.31 7.80
CA THR A 12 -7.16 -18.32 8.14
C THR A 12 -7.67 -16.88 8.22
N LEU A 13 -8.48 -16.46 7.25
CA LEU A 13 -9.30 -15.25 7.33
C LEU A 13 -10.41 -15.48 8.36
N THR A 14 -10.21 -15.02 9.59
CA THR A 14 -11.24 -15.03 10.63
C THR A 14 -12.36 -14.05 10.28
N ARG A 15 -13.61 -14.54 10.31
CA ARG A 15 -14.83 -13.72 10.27
C ARG A 15 -14.76 -12.68 11.39
N LEU A 16 -14.80 -11.40 11.03
CA LEU A 16 -14.89 -10.31 11.99
C LEU A 16 -16.20 -10.40 12.78
N THR A 17 -16.09 -10.25 14.10
CA THR A 17 -17.19 -10.32 15.07
C THR A 17 -17.91 -8.97 15.21
N LEU A 18 -19.12 -8.93 15.79
CA LEU A 18 -19.85 -7.68 16.08
C LEU A 18 -19.05 -6.69 16.97
N SER A 19 -18.09 -7.18 17.78
CA SER A 19 -17.14 -6.34 18.51
C SER A 19 -16.12 -5.64 17.62
N ASP A 20 -15.79 -6.22 16.47
CA ASP A 20 -14.88 -5.61 15.49
C ASP A 20 -15.58 -4.47 14.71
N TRP A 21 -16.90 -4.58 14.54
CA TRP A 21 -17.75 -3.49 14.03
C TRP A 21 -17.85 -2.32 15.01
N ARG A 22 -17.95 -2.58 16.33
CA ARG A 22 -17.91 -1.52 17.36
C ARG A 22 -16.57 -0.77 17.37
N ARG A 23 -15.46 -1.42 16.98
CA ARG A 23 -14.13 -0.80 16.84
C ARG A 23 -14.00 0.13 15.61
N LEU A 24 -14.76 -0.12 14.54
CA LEU A 24 -14.82 0.77 13.37
C LEU A 24 -15.68 2.02 13.61
N LEU A 25 -16.65 1.94 14.54
CA LEU A 25 -17.55 3.04 14.89
C LEU A 25 -17.06 3.87 16.10
N SER A 26 -16.26 3.28 16.99
CA SER A 26 -15.56 4.01 18.05
C SER A 26 -14.22 4.50 17.53
N ARG A 27 -14.24 5.67 16.88
CA ARG A 27 -13.03 6.47 16.68
C ARG A 27 -12.51 6.91 18.04
N HIS A 28 -11.73 6.06 18.71
CA HIS A 28 -10.76 6.53 19.70
C HIS A 28 -9.67 7.26 18.91
N VAL A 29 -9.97 8.44 18.35
CA VAL A 29 -8.91 9.30 17.82
C VAL A 29 -8.07 9.66 19.02
N SER A 30 -6.87 9.11 19.10
CA SER A 30 -5.92 9.57 20.10
C SER A 30 -5.85 11.09 20.04
N SER A 31 -6.10 11.78 21.14
CA SER A 31 -6.00 13.23 21.15
C SER A 31 -4.54 13.62 20.91
N TYR A 32 -4.25 14.25 19.78
CA TYR A 32 -2.95 14.84 19.50
C TYR A 32 -3.13 16.24 18.94
N THR A 33 -2.11 17.06 19.13
CA THR A 33 -2.02 18.41 18.57
C THR A 33 -0.87 18.46 17.59
N GLN A 34 -1.07 19.07 16.41
CA GLN A 34 0.01 19.23 15.45
C GLN A 34 1.19 20.00 16.03
N GLY A 35 2.40 19.53 15.74
CA GLY A 35 3.64 20.19 16.17
C GLY A 35 3.91 20.05 17.68
N GLN A 36 3.17 19.22 18.41
CA GLN A 36 3.36 19.02 19.85
C GLN A 36 4.78 18.52 20.18
N SER A 37 5.26 18.85 21.39
CA SER A 37 6.61 18.46 21.86
C SER A 37 6.56 17.78 23.24
N PRO A 38 6.01 16.55 23.33
CA PRO A 38 5.88 15.81 24.59
C PRO A 38 7.23 15.37 25.18
N GLU A 39 8.29 15.36 24.36
CA GLU A 39 9.66 15.10 24.78
C GLU A 39 10.52 16.31 24.43
N ALA A 40 11.51 16.62 25.28
CA ALA A 40 12.38 17.78 25.08
C ALA A 40 13.07 17.73 23.70
N ARG A 41 12.92 18.80 22.93
CA ARG A 41 13.51 18.96 21.58
C ARG A 41 12.99 18.00 20.51
N ILE A 42 11.91 17.26 20.77
CA ILE A 42 11.27 16.38 19.81
C ILE A 42 9.89 16.92 19.44
N ARG A 43 9.70 17.26 18.17
CA ARG A 43 8.40 17.67 17.60
C ARG A 43 7.66 16.48 17.01
N GLN A 44 6.35 16.47 17.13
CA GLN A 44 5.50 15.44 16.55
C GLN A 44 4.53 16.06 15.56
N TYR A 45 4.50 15.49 14.36
CA TYR A 45 3.59 15.86 13.30
C TYR A 45 2.78 14.64 12.88
N PHE A 46 1.53 14.88 12.51
CA PHE A 46 0.58 13.84 12.14
C PHE A 46 0.15 14.07 10.71
N TYR A 47 0.33 13.05 9.89
CA TYR A 47 0.02 13.07 8.48
C TYR A 47 -1.04 12.02 8.18
N CYS A 48 -1.78 12.25 7.10
CA CYS A 48 -2.55 11.20 6.46
C CYS A 48 -2.17 11.08 4.99
N ILE A 49 -2.21 9.85 4.47
CA ILE A 49 -2.14 9.56 3.05
C ILE A 49 -3.47 9.01 2.56
N ASP A 50 -3.94 9.56 1.43
CA ASP A 50 -5.16 9.11 0.78
C ASP A 50 -4.91 7.96 -0.22
N HIS A 51 -5.99 7.42 -0.76
CA HIS A 51 -5.94 6.38 -1.79
C HIS A 51 -5.42 6.85 -3.17
N GLN A 52 -5.18 8.15 -3.37
CA GLN A 52 -4.51 8.72 -4.55
C GLN A 52 -2.99 8.84 -4.36
N GLY A 53 -2.48 8.58 -3.15
CA GLY A 53 -1.07 8.72 -2.80
C GLY A 53 -0.67 10.14 -2.42
N GLN A 54 -1.64 10.99 -2.08
CA GLN A 54 -1.41 12.37 -1.67
C GLN A 54 -1.23 12.45 -0.16
N LEU A 55 -0.18 13.16 0.27
CA LEU A 55 0.15 13.35 1.68
C LEU A 55 -0.41 14.70 2.18
N PHE A 56 -0.99 14.70 3.36
CA PHE A 56 -1.55 15.89 4.03
C PHE A 56 -1.16 15.91 5.50
N LEU A 57 -1.19 17.10 6.13
CA LEU A 57 -1.31 17.16 7.59
C LEU A 57 -2.69 16.67 8.01
N ASP A 58 -2.78 15.86 9.05
CA ASP A 58 -4.02 15.17 9.41
C ASP A 58 -5.17 16.14 9.74
N ASP A 59 -4.86 17.25 10.40
CA ASP A 59 -5.79 18.33 10.79
C ASP A 59 -6.16 19.30 9.65
N THR A 60 -5.64 19.08 8.43
CA THR A 60 -6.04 19.85 7.25
C THR A 60 -7.54 19.71 7.03
N LYS A 61 -8.29 20.82 7.14
CA LYS A 61 -9.77 20.83 7.05
C LYS A 61 -10.29 20.36 5.69
N VAL A 62 -9.68 20.86 4.61
CA VAL A 62 -10.05 20.50 3.23
C VAL A 62 -8.88 19.77 2.61
N LYS A 63 -9.04 18.48 2.31
CA LYS A 63 -7.99 17.65 1.70
C LYS A 63 -8.28 17.50 0.20
N ASN A 64 -7.50 18.21 -0.63
CA ASN A 64 -7.62 18.16 -2.08
C ASN A 64 -6.26 18.40 -2.75
N PHE A 65 -6.23 18.40 -4.09
CA PHE A 65 -5.00 18.61 -4.83
C PHE A 65 -4.29 19.95 -4.53
N VAL A 66 -4.98 20.99 -4.06
CA VAL A 66 -4.33 22.27 -3.72
C VAL A 66 -3.60 22.17 -2.37
N THR A 67 -4.14 21.41 -1.42
CA THR A 67 -3.65 21.34 -0.03
C THR A 67 -2.70 20.18 0.24
N CYS A 68 -2.48 19.27 -0.71
CA CYS A 68 -1.53 18.18 -0.54
C CYS A 68 -0.08 18.66 -0.64
N PHE A 69 0.83 17.94 0.02
CA PHE A 69 2.25 18.15 -0.19
C PHE A 69 2.66 17.67 -1.58
N LYS A 70 3.40 18.53 -2.30
CA LYS A 70 3.90 18.26 -3.66
C LYS A 70 5.42 18.37 -3.78
N ASP A 71 6.09 18.91 -2.77
CA ASP A 71 7.53 19.05 -2.80
C ASP A 71 8.19 17.66 -2.83
N GLN A 72 8.81 17.34 -3.97
CA GLN A 72 9.35 16.00 -4.21
C GLN A 72 10.45 15.66 -3.19
N HIS A 73 11.26 16.63 -2.77
CA HIS A 73 12.33 16.38 -1.79
C HIS A 73 11.76 15.96 -0.43
N LEU A 74 10.72 16.66 0.05
CA LEU A 74 9.97 16.30 1.25
C LEU A 74 9.35 14.90 1.13
N LEU A 75 8.67 14.59 0.02
CA LEU A 75 8.02 13.30 -0.19
C LEU A 75 9.05 12.15 -0.21
N VAL A 76 10.11 12.30 -0.99
CA VAL A 76 11.21 11.32 -1.08
C VAL A 76 11.82 11.08 0.30
N PHE A 77 12.08 12.15 1.05
CA PHE A 77 12.62 12.05 2.40
C PHE A 77 11.66 11.34 3.36
N PHE A 78 10.37 11.70 3.31
CA PHE A 78 9.34 11.14 4.18
C PHE A 78 9.17 9.64 3.97
N PHE A 79 8.94 9.21 2.73
CA PHE A 79 8.63 7.81 2.41
C PHE A 79 9.86 6.90 2.47
N ASN A 80 11.08 7.39 2.19
CA ASN A 80 12.28 6.57 2.36
C ASN A 80 12.59 6.21 3.82
N ARG A 81 12.13 7.04 4.76
CA ARG A 81 12.33 6.82 6.21
C ARG A 81 11.10 6.23 6.89
N LEU A 82 10.04 5.96 6.13
CA LEU A 82 8.82 5.38 6.65
C LEU A 82 9.07 3.94 7.10
N LYS A 83 8.54 3.62 8.28
CA LYS A 83 8.56 2.28 8.85
C LYS A 83 7.28 2.03 9.63
N VAL A 84 6.99 0.75 9.91
CA VAL A 84 5.93 0.37 10.85
C VAL A 84 6.17 1.07 12.19
N ASN A 85 5.12 1.69 12.71
CA ASN A 85 5.13 2.35 14.00
C ASN A 85 5.16 1.30 15.11
N ARG A 86 6.25 1.31 15.88
CA ARG A 86 6.47 0.47 17.06
C ARG A 86 7.00 1.32 18.22
N SER A 87 6.60 2.59 18.26
CA SER A 87 7.12 3.55 19.24
C SER A 87 6.37 3.54 20.58
N GLY A 88 5.37 2.67 20.74
CA GLY A 88 4.43 2.67 21.86
C GLY A 88 3.42 3.82 21.85
N ARG A 89 3.36 4.61 20.77
CA ARG A 89 2.51 5.82 20.67
C ARG A 89 1.74 5.84 19.37
N TYR A 90 0.44 6.07 19.46
CA TYR A 90 -0.46 6.23 18.32
C TYR A 90 -0.43 5.03 17.34
N GLU A 91 0.05 3.85 17.73
CA GLU A 91 0.26 2.73 16.80
C GLU A 91 -1.02 2.27 16.11
N GLN A 92 -2.16 2.38 16.81
CA GLN A 92 -3.48 2.01 16.28
C GLN A 92 -4.00 3.02 15.25
N ASP A 93 -3.82 4.32 15.50
CA ASP A 93 -4.31 5.40 14.63
C ASP A 93 -3.34 5.76 13.51
N CYS A 94 -2.05 5.58 13.77
CA CYS A 94 -0.91 5.92 12.93
C CYS A 94 0.02 4.72 12.85
N PRO A 95 -0.30 3.71 12.00
CA PRO A 95 0.46 2.46 11.92
C PRO A 95 1.86 2.63 11.32
N PHE A 96 2.19 3.81 10.78
CA PHE A 96 3.51 4.11 10.25
C PHE A 96 4.10 5.38 10.84
N LEU A 97 5.43 5.46 10.84
CA LEU A 97 6.21 6.55 11.39
C LEU A 97 7.41 6.83 10.49
N SER A 98 7.59 8.10 10.11
CA SER A 98 8.80 8.58 9.46
C SER A 98 9.62 9.41 10.46
N LEU A 99 10.91 9.07 10.62
CA LEU A 99 11.80 9.72 11.58
C LEU A 99 12.68 10.76 10.89
N CYS A 100 12.70 11.99 11.39
CA CYS A 100 13.47 13.09 10.83
C CYS A 100 14.22 13.86 11.92
N ARG A 101 15.43 13.41 12.29
CA ARG A 101 16.22 14.03 13.39
C ARG A 101 15.37 14.27 14.65
N ARG A 102 14.95 15.52 14.85
CA ARG A 102 14.14 16.02 15.98
C ARG A 102 12.63 15.96 15.75
N GLU A 103 12.18 15.34 14.67
CA GLU A 103 10.77 15.21 14.31
C GLU A 103 10.35 13.73 14.28
N ARG A 104 9.12 13.50 14.71
CA ARG A 104 8.40 12.22 14.61
C ARG A 104 7.16 12.48 13.76
N ASN A 105 7.15 11.92 12.57
CA ASN A 105 6.09 12.13 11.60
C ASN A 105 5.22 10.88 11.54
N PHE A 106 4.15 10.87 12.33
CA PHE A 106 3.19 9.78 12.38
C PHE A 106 2.31 9.81 11.13
N LEU A 107 2.00 8.63 10.58
CA LEU A 107 1.22 8.51 9.36
C LEU A 107 0.01 7.60 9.58
N ARG A 108 -1.18 8.17 9.38
CA ARG A 108 -2.44 7.46 9.19
C ARG A 108 -2.64 7.16 7.70
N CYS A 109 -3.20 6.01 7.38
CA CYS A 109 -3.45 5.58 6.01
C CYS A 109 -4.95 5.40 5.78
N GLU A 110 -5.48 5.89 4.66
CA GLU A 110 -6.83 5.50 4.22
C GLU A 110 -6.89 4.03 3.77
N ASP A 111 -5.78 3.50 3.26
CA ASP A 111 -5.63 2.08 2.90
C ASP A 111 -4.19 1.60 3.16
N GLN A 112 -3.25 1.96 2.28
CA GLN A 112 -1.84 1.62 2.40
C GLN A 112 -0.96 2.87 2.53
N PRO A 113 0.20 2.78 3.19
CA PRO A 113 1.17 3.88 3.25
C PRO A 113 1.89 4.13 1.93
N VAL A 114 1.91 3.15 1.05
CA VAL A 114 2.50 3.22 -0.29
C VAL A 114 1.37 3.11 -1.30
N VAL A 115 1.26 4.13 -2.15
CA VAL A 115 0.30 4.15 -3.26
C VAL A 115 1.07 4.34 -4.56
N PHE A 116 1.09 3.30 -5.38
CA PHE A 116 1.64 3.33 -6.72
C PHE A 116 0.75 4.19 -7.62
N THR A 117 1.37 5.18 -8.24
CA THR A 117 0.69 6.24 -8.98
C THR A 117 0.97 6.21 -10.47
N HIS A 118 2.16 5.78 -10.87
CA HIS A 118 2.55 5.76 -12.28
C HIS A 118 3.40 4.52 -12.57
N LEU A 119 3.26 3.97 -13.77
CA LEU A 119 4.22 3.03 -14.34
C LEU A 119 5.27 3.85 -15.11
N LEU A 120 6.53 3.71 -14.74
CA LEU A 120 7.67 4.29 -15.43
C LEU A 120 8.25 3.24 -16.36
N SER A 121 8.38 3.59 -17.64
CA SER A 121 8.94 2.74 -18.68
C SER A 121 9.95 3.59 -19.47
N GLU A 122 11.23 3.29 -19.31
CA GLU A 122 12.31 3.93 -20.07
C GLU A 122 12.91 2.91 -21.04
N ALA A 123 13.24 3.35 -22.26
CA ALA A 123 13.73 2.46 -23.30
C ALA A 123 15.01 1.73 -22.83
N GLY A 124 14.94 0.40 -22.77
CA GLY A 124 16.07 -0.46 -22.35
C GLY A 124 16.17 -0.72 -20.85
N HIS A 125 15.25 -0.22 -20.03
CA HIS A 125 15.18 -0.47 -18.59
C HIS A 125 13.96 -1.29 -18.18
N GLU A 126 14.06 -1.99 -17.06
CA GLU A 126 12.91 -2.67 -16.45
C GLU A 126 11.88 -1.64 -15.98
N GLU A 127 10.60 -1.95 -16.19
CA GLU A 127 9.51 -1.08 -15.77
C GLU A 127 9.44 -0.99 -14.25
N SER A 128 9.09 0.19 -13.73
CA SER A 128 9.00 0.42 -12.30
C SER A 128 7.75 1.21 -11.92
N LEU A 129 7.17 0.87 -10.77
CA LEU A 129 6.04 1.59 -10.20
C LEU A 129 6.53 2.76 -9.34
N SER A 130 6.24 3.98 -9.77
CA SER A 130 6.46 5.19 -8.98
C SER A 130 5.33 5.40 -7.97
N TYR A 131 5.66 5.82 -6.74
CA TYR A 131 4.67 6.01 -5.67
C TYR A 131 4.76 7.36 -4.97
N CYS A 132 3.63 7.75 -4.38
CA CYS A 132 3.45 8.89 -3.47
C CYS A 132 4.15 10.19 -3.92
N GLY A 133 4.09 10.52 -5.21
CA GLY A 133 4.65 11.75 -5.79
C GLY A 133 6.17 11.83 -5.86
N GLY A 134 6.90 10.74 -5.59
CA GLY A 134 8.37 10.76 -5.58
C GLY A 134 9.03 10.57 -6.96
N GLY A 135 8.27 10.26 -8.01
CA GLY A 135 8.81 10.03 -9.34
C GLY A 135 9.85 8.90 -9.37
N ALA A 136 10.88 9.03 -10.21
CA ALA A 136 11.97 8.06 -10.32
C ALA A 136 12.77 7.82 -9.02
N LYS A 137 12.61 8.67 -7.99
CA LYS A 137 13.29 8.55 -6.69
C LYS A 137 12.54 7.67 -5.68
N LEU A 138 11.27 7.37 -5.93
CA LEU A 138 10.44 6.48 -5.12
C LEU A 138 9.79 5.45 -6.05
N THR A 139 10.53 4.38 -6.33
CA THR A 139 10.10 3.33 -7.24
C THR A 139 10.18 1.94 -6.60
N ALA A 140 9.38 1.01 -7.13
CA ALA A 140 9.51 -0.41 -6.90
C ALA A 140 9.52 -1.15 -8.26
N PRO A 141 10.28 -2.24 -8.42
CA PRO A 141 10.25 -3.02 -9.66
C PRO A 141 8.82 -3.48 -9.98
N PHE A 142 8.38 -3.29 -11.22
CA PHE A 142 7.05 -3.73 -11.61
C PHE A 142 7.05 -5.24 -11.87
N CYS A 143 6.18 -5.95 -11.16
CA CYS A 143 5.99 -7.40 -11.35
C CYS A 143 4.51 -7.66 -11.63
N PRO A 144 4.11 -7.75 -12.92
CA PRO A 144 2.70 -7.83 -13.29
C PRO A 144 1.99 -9.05 -12.70
N VAL A 145 2.67 -10.20 -12.64
CA VAL A 145 2.12 -11.45 -12.09
C VAL A 145 1.88 -11.39 -10.58
N SER A 146 2.42 -10.39 -9.90
CA SER A 146 2.22 -10.16 -8.47
C SER A 146 1.07 -9.20 -8.16
N LEU A 147 0.40 -8.65 -9.17
CA LEU A 147 -0.78 -7.82 -8.96
C LEU A 147 -1.90 -8.66 -8.34
N PHE A 148 -2.55 -8.09 -7.33
CA PHE A 148 -3.66 -8.71 -6.61
C PHE A 148 -4.85 -7.76 -6.58
N MET A 149 -5.99 -8.19 -7.12
CA MET A 149 -7.25 -7.48 -6.96
C MET A 149 -8.00 -8.04 -5.75
N HIS A 150 -8.30 -7.17 -4.79
CA HIS A 150 -9.07 -7.54 -3.62
C HIS A 150 -10.54 -7.82 -4.00
N PRO A 151 -11.08 -9.00 -3.65
CA PRO A 151 -12.34 -9.48 -4.23
C PRO A 151 -13.58 -8.67 -3.82
N VAL A 152 -13.51 -7.94 -2.71
CA VAL A 152 -14.66 -7.17 -2.20
C VAL A 152 -14.57 -5.70 -2.60
N SER A 153 -13.39 -5.09 -2.49
CA SER A 153 -13.20 -3.66 -2.76
C SER A 153 -12.84 -3.36 -4.22
N SER A 154 -12.48 -4.39 -4.99
CA SER A 154 -11.92 -4.27 -6.35
C SER A 154 -10.66 -3.40 -6.44
N ARG A 155 -10.05 -3.05 -5.31
CA ARG A 155 -8.77 -2.34 -5.26
C ARG A 155 -7.65 -3.28 -5.70
N VAL A 156 -6.70 -2.75 -6.45
CA VAL A 156 -5.54 -3.50 -6.92
C VAL A 156 -4.34 -3.18 -6.04
N TYR A 157 -3.55 -4.19 -5.73
CA TYR A 157 -2.37 -4.11 -4.87
C TYR A 157 -1.18 -4.74 -5.58
N HIS A 158 0.02 -4.30 -5.20
CA HIS A 158 1.29 -4.84 -5.68
C HIS A 158 2.28 -4.96 -4.52
N PRO A 159 3.16 -5.98 -4.48
CA PRO A 159 4.18 -6.07 -3.46
C PRO A 159 5.08 -4.83 -3.39
N GLY A 160 5.24 -4.30 -2.19
CA GLY A 160 6.06 -3.12 -1.92
C GLY A 160 7.24 -3.44 -1.03
N ALA A 161 8.00 -2.41 -0.67
CA ALA A 161 9.07 -2.56 0.30
C ALA A 161 8.50 -2.92 1.69
N GLU A 162 9.13 -3.86 2.39
CA GLU A 162 8.76 -4.30 3.75
C GLU A 162 8.62 -3.13 4.74
N ARG A 163 9.47 -2.10 4.61
CA ARG A 163 9.40 -0.88 5.44
C ARG A 163 8.05 -0.16 5.32
N GLY A 164 7.42 -0.24 4.16
CA GLY A 164 6.09 0.30 3.88
C GLY A 164 4.96 -0.71 4.10
N GLY A 165 5.19 -1.79 4.85
CA GLY A 165 4.17 -2.81 5.11
C GLY A 165 4.14 -3.95 4.08
N GLY A 166 5.08 -4.00 3.14
CA GLY A 166 5.25 -5.12 2.19
C GLY A 166 4.24 -5.16 1.04
N VAL A 167 3.20 -4.32 1.08
CA VAL A 167 2.19 -4.20 0.02
C VAL A 167 1.86 -2.72 -0.21
N GLY A 168 1.65 -2.34 -1.47
CA GLY A 168 1.20 -1.01 -1.85
C GLY A 168 -0.12 -1.07 -2.61
N LEU A 169 -0.94 -0.04 -2.45
CA LEU A 169 -2.15 0.17 -3.24
C LEU A 169 -1.76 0.66 -4.64
N VAL A 170 -2.35 0.11 -5.69
CA VAL A 170 -2.28 0.69 -7.04
C VAL A 170 -3.46 1.65 -7.17
N ARG A 171 -3.21 2.95 -7.39
CA ARG A 171 -4.32 3.93 -7.48
C ARG A 171 -5.28 3.57 -8.60
N SER A 172 -6.54 4.00 -8.49
CA SER A 172 -7.59 3.63 -9.46
C SER A 172 -7.25 3.98 -10.90
N ALA A 173 -6.69 5.16 -11.16
CA ALA A 173 -6.31 5.57 -12.51
C ALA A 173 -5.26 4.64 -13.13
N LEU A 174 -4.20 4.31 -12.39
CA LEU A 174 -3.19 3.35 -12.84
C LEU A 174 -3.76 1.93 -12.98
N SER A 175 -4.69 1.54 -12.11
CA SER A 175 -5.38 0.25 -12.23
C SER A 175 -6.20 0.15 -13.51
N ILE A 176 -6.87 1.24 -13.91
CA ILE A 176 -7.62 1.33 -15.17
C ILE A 176 -6.67 1.25 -16.36
N GLU A 177 -5.55 1.97 -16.34
CA GLU A 177 -4.52 1.89 -17.38
C GLU A 177 -4.01 0.45 -17.58
N LEU A 178 -3.76 -0.26 -16.48
CA LEU A 178 -3.30 -1.65 -16.50
C LEU A 178 -4.41 -2.65 -16.88
N SER A 179 -5.68 -2.25 -16.79
CA SER A 179 -6.82 -3.17 -16.90
C SER A 179 -6.97 -3.84 -18.26
N VAL A 180 -6.43 -3.21 -19.31
CA VAL A 180 -6.39 -3.77 -20.66
C VAL A 180 -5.54 -5.05 -20.76
N HIS A 181 -4.69 -5.32 -19.76
CA HIS A 181 -3.84 -6.50 -19.67
C HIS A 181 -4.35 -7.55 -18.68
N PHE A 182 -5.51 -7.31 -18.07
CA PHE A 182 -6.07 -8.21 -17.06
C PHE A 182 -6.90 -9.33 -17.69
N GLU A 183 -6.56 -10.57 -17.38
CA GLU A 183 -7.37 -11.74 -17.65
C GLU A 183 -8.08 -12.19 -16.38
N TYR A 184 -9.40 -12.30 -16.47
CA TYR A 184 -10.24 -12.78 -15.38
C TYR A 184 -10.58 -14.25 -15.64
N ALA A 185 -9.80 -15.16 -15.04
CA ALA A 185 -10.24 -16.55 -14.93
C ALA A 185 -11.28 -16.63 -13.81
N ALA A 186 -12.23 -17.56 -13.88
CA ALA A 186 -13.22 -17.77 -12.82
C ALA A 186 -12.49 -17.86 -11.45
N ALA A 187 -12.73 -16.84 -10.61
CA ALA A 187 -12.14 -16.60 -9.28
C ALA A 187 -10.66 -16.15 -9.17
N ARG A 188 -9.91 -15.88 -10.26
CA ARG A 188 -8.55 -15.32 -10.19
C ARG A 188 -8.18 -14.41 -11.37
N MET A 189 -7.64 -13.24 -11.07
CA MET A 189 -7.07 -12.30 -12.03
C MET A 189 -5.60 -12.65 -12.32
N ARG A 190 -5.19 -12.59 -13.59
CA ARG A 190 -3.79 -12.70 -14.05
C ARG A 190 -3.49 -11.59 -15.05
N VAL A 191 -2.22 -11.21 -15.22
CA VAL A 191 -1.80 -10.25 -16.26
C VAL A 191 -1.22 -10.99 -17.46
N VAL A 192 -1.62 -10.63 -18.69
CA VAL A 192 -1.12 -11.26 -19.93
C VAL A 192 -0.62 -10.24 -20.97
N GLY A 193 0.63 -10.46 -21.43
CA GLY A 193 1.35 -9.71 -22.48
C GLY A 193 2.03 -8.42 -21.96
N ARG A 194 3.30 -8.10 -22.26
CA ARG A 194 4.05 -8.26 -23.53
C ARG A 194 5.36 -9.10 -23.39
N ARG A 195 5.38 -10.30 -24.01
CA ARG A 195 6.41 -11.38 -24.12
C ARG A 195 6.89 -12.03 -22.80
N LEU A 196 6.81 -13.36 -22.55
CA LEU A 196 6.20 -14.51 -23.22
C LEU A 196 6.05 -15.64 -22.16
N VAL A 197 4.82 -16.14 -22.02
CA VAL A 197 4.30 -17.43 -21.53
C VAL A 197 5.22 -18.37 -20.73
N THR A 198 4.70 -18.88 -19.60
CA THR A 198 4.82 -20.31 -19.27
C THR A 198 3.54 -20.86 -18.63
N ARG A 199 2.85 -21.71 -19.40
CA ARG A 199 1.89 -22.78 -19.05
C ARG A 199 0.95 -22.59 -17.85
N LEU A 200 -0.34 -22.44 -18.17
CA LEU A 200 -1.41 -23.03 -17.38
C LEU A 200 -1.45 -24.53 -17.66
N HIS A 201 -1.11 -25.32 -16.65
CA HIS A 201 -1.57 -26.71 -16.55
C HIS A 201 -2.88 -26.66 -15.77
N VAL A 202 -4.00 -26.99 -16.41
CA VAL A 202 -5.24 -27.35 -15.72
C VAL A 202 -5.76 -28.61 -16.38
N SER A 203 -5.62 -29.72 -15.66
CA SER A 203 -6.27 -30.99 -15.98
C SER A 203 -7.73 -30.97 -15.48
N MET A 204 -8.64 -31.19 -16.43
CA MET A 204 -9.97 -31.83 -16.43
C MET A 204 -10.66 -32.15 -15.10
N VAL A 205 -11.98 -31.84 -15.00
CA VAL A 205 -13.09 -32.81 -14.88
C VAL A 205 -14.37 -32.18 -15.49
N GLY A 206 -15.03 -32.87 -16.42
CA GLY A 206 -16.19 -32.39 -17.18
C GLY A 206 -17.54 -32.46 -16.45
N PRO A 207 -18.63 -31.95 -17.04
CA PRO A 207 -19.97 -32.18 -16.52
C PRO A 207 -20.50 -33.53 -17.02
N GLY A 208 -20.93 -34.35 -16.06
CA GLY A 208 -21.76 -35.52 -16.31
C GLY A 208 -23.09 -35.14 -16.94
N ARG A 209 -23.68 -36.14 -17.57
CA ARG A 209 -25.05 -36.20 -18.12
C ARG A 209 -26.05 -35.51 -17.20
N TYR A 210 -26.91 -34.65 -17.73
CA TYR A 210 -28.29 -34.95 -18.13
C TYR A 210 -28.74 -33.95 -19.19
#